data_AF-A0A800ANY8-F1
#
_entry.id   AF-A0A800ANY8-F1
#
_cell.length_a   1.000
_cell.length_b   1.000
_cell.length_c   1.000
_cell.angle_alpha   90.00
_cell.angle_beta   90.00
_cell.angle_gamma   90.00
#
_symmetry.space_group_name_H-M   'P 1'
#
loop_
_entity.id
_entity.type
_entity.pdbx_description
1 polymer ?
#
loop_
_entity_poly.entity_id
_entity_poly.type
_entity_poly.pdbx_seq_one_letter_code
_entity_poly.pdbx_strand_id
1 'polypeptide(L)'
;MEFSRKFGGKHTHVWPGSDSKLSKSSIVAVNKNSTYNLSNKVKIISDSFADDMLNLDEDISEMIKDAVRPCDKSSLNLKDYEHISKDIDIVMPYLKNAIETKAEGVNILFYGLPGTGKTELVKTISQALKTKLFEISYANEDNESIDGHQRLKAFKVAQALLSNQNILLMYDEA
;
A
#
# COMPACT_ATOMS: atom_id res chain seq x y z
N MET A 1 20.52 -29.74 -30.04
CA MET A 1 20.74 -30.05 -28.62
C MET A 1 19.54 -29.55 -27.85
N GLU A 2 18.72 -30.51 -27.43
CA GLU A 2 17.55 -30.37 -26.59
C GLU A 2 18.01 -30.10 -25.14
N PHE A 3 17.38 -29.15 -24.46
CA PHE A 3 17.36 -29.17 -22.99
C PHE A 3 16.02 -28.67 -22.46
N SER A 4 15.22 -29.65 -22.07
CA SER A 4 13.98 -29.54 -21.30
C SER A 4 14.24 -28.88 -19.95
N ARG A 5 13.38 -27.93 -19.56
CA ARG A 5 13.18 -27.55 -18.15
C ARG A 5 11.68 -27.60 -17.85
N LYS A 6 11.27 -28.71 -17.23
CA LYS A 6 10.09 -28.78 -16.36
C LYS A 6 10.26 -27.75 -15.25
N PHE A 7 9.33 -26.80 -15.16
CA PHE A 7 9.00 -26.16 -13.89
C PHE A 7 7.49 -26.26 -13.69
N GLY A 8 7.12 -27.15 -12.78
CA GLY A 8 5.78 -27.21 -12.21
C GLY A 8 5.64 -26.08 -11.20
N GLY A 9 4.67 -25.21 -11.45
CA GLY A 9 4.24 -24.14 -10.55
C GLY A 9 3.05 -23.46 -11.22
N LYS A 10 1.88 -23.49 -10.57
CA LYS A 10 0.66 -22.86 -11.08
C LYS A 10 0.83 -21.34 -11.07
N HIS A 11 1.47 -20.79 -12.10
CA HIS A 11 1.51 -19.35 -12.33
C HIS A 11 0.16 -18.90 -12.89
N THR A 12 -0.69 -18.31 -12.05
CA THR A 12 -1.80 -17.49 -12.52
C THR A 12 -1.21 -16.22 -13.11
N HIS A 13 -0.97 -16.26 -14.42
CA HIS A 13 -0.55 -15.10 -15.19
C HIS A 13 -1.68 -14.06 -15.17
N VAL A 14 -1.45 -12.88 -14.59
CA VAL A 14 -2.39 -11.75 -14.67
C VAL A 14 -1.64 -10.49 -15.10
N TRP A 15 -1.68 -10.14 -16.40
CA TRP A 15 -1.30 -8.82 -16.93
C TRP A 15 -1.73 -8.63 -18.41
N PRO A 16 -1.96 -7.39 -18.91
CA PRO A 16 -2.79 -6.29 -18.41
C PRO A 16 -4.25 -6.48 -18.91
N GLY A 17 -5.33 -6.20 -18.18
CA GLY A 17 -5.61 -5.06 -17.32
C GLY A 17 -6.70 -4.25 -18.03
N SER A 18 -7.97 -4.68 -17.94
CA SER A 18 -9.08 -3.86 -18.41
C SER A 18 -9.08 -2.52 -17.68
N ASP A 19 -9.49 -1.43 -18.35
CA ASP A 19 -9.54 -0.08 -17.77
C ASP A 19 -10.60 0.09 -16.67
N SER A 20 -11.28 -0.98 -16.29
CA SER A 20 -12.32 -1.03 -15.28
C SER A 20 -11.78 -0.75 -13.87
N LYS A 21 -12.49 0.10 -13.12
CA LYS A 21 -12.13 0.53 -11.75
C LYS A 21 -11.81 -0.65 -10.81
N LEU A 22 -12.64 -1.69 -10.83
CA LEU A 22 -12.47 -2.89 -9.97
C LEU A 22 -11.20 -3.69 -10.26
N SER A 23 -10.75 -3.70 -11.52
CA SER A 23 -9.54 -4.43 -11.92
C SER A 23 -8.28 -3.66 -11.58
N LYS A 24 -8.33 -2.32 -11.64
CA LYS A 24 -7.22 -1.44 -11.25
C LYS A 24 -7.01 -1.39 -9.75
N SER A 25 -8.10 -1.34 -8.97
CA SER A 25 -8.03 -1.30 -7.50
C SER A 25 -7.51 -2.59 -6.87
N SER A 26 -7.50 -3.70 -7.60
CA SER A 26 -7.18 -5.04 -7.09
C SER A 26 -8.14 -5.56 -6.00
N ILE A 27 -9.28 -4.88 -5.79
CA ILE A 27 -10.31 -5.29 -4.81
C ILE A 27 -10.98 -6.60 -5.22
N VAL A 28 -11.21 -6.78 -6.52
CA VAL A 28 -11.83 -7.99 -7.08
C VAL A 28 -10.98 -8.52 -8.23
N ALA A 29 -10.65 -9.80 -8.16
CA ALA A 29 -10.03 -10.53 -9.24
C ALA A 29 -10.99 -11.59 -9.79
N VAL A 30 -11.07 -11.69 -11.11
CA VAL A 30 -11.83 -12.75 -11.79
C VAL A 30 -10.87 -13.72 -12.43
N ASN A 31 -10.96 -14.99 -12.06
CA ASN A 31 -10.25 -16.06 -12.73
C ASN A 31 -10.91 -16.35 -14.08
N LYS A 32 -10.17 -16.11 -15.18
CA LYS A 32 -10.68 -16.28 -16.54
C LYS A 32 -10.74 -17.74 -17.00
N ASN A 33 -10.21 -18.69 -16.23
CA ASN A 33 -10.23 -20.09 -16.63
C ASN A 33 -11.66 -20.66 -16.60
N SER A 34 -12.02 -21.45 -17.62
CA SER A 34 -13.42 -21.81 -17.92
C SER A 34 -14.03 -22.86 -17.00
N THR A 35 -13.29 -23.41 -16.03
CA THR A 35 -13.71 -24.59 -15.24
C THR A 35 -13.98 -24.31 -13.76
N TYR A 36 -14.06 -23.04 -13.33
CA TYR A 36 -14.36 -22.71 -11.94
C TYR A 36 -15.84 -22.42 -11.70
N ASN A 37 -16.40 -23.00 -10.63
CA ASN A 37 -17.65 -22.54 -10.03
C ASN A 37 -17.53 -21.07 -9.62
N LEU A 38 -18.65 -20.34 -9.56
CA LEU A 38 -18.66 -18.90 -9.28
C LEU A 38 -17.88 -18.53 -8.00
N SER A 39 -18.03 -19.33 -6.94
CA SER A 39 -17.30 -19.18 -5.66
C SER A 39 -15.78 -19.19 -5.80
N ASN A 40 -15.24 -19.91 -6.79
CA ASN A 40 -13.79 -20.02 -7.01
C ASN A 40 -13.33 -19.12 -8.16
N LYS A 41 -14.27 -18.44 -8.82
CA LYS A 41 -14.03 -17.61 -9.98
C LYS A 41 -13.82 -16.15 -9.60
N VAL A 42 -14.49 -15.70 -8.53
CA VAL A 42 -14.34 -14.36 -7.97
C VAL A 42 -13.49 -14.47 -6.72
N LYS A 43 -12.40 -13.70 -6.67
CA LYS A 43 -11.56 -13.56 -5.47
C LYS A 43 -11.62 -12.11 -5.01
N ILE A 44 -11.98 -11.91 -3.74
CA ILE A 44 -11.92 -10.62 -3.04
C ILE A 44 -10.54 -10.51 -2.36
N ILE A 45 -10.16 -9.33 -1.89
CA ILE A 45 -8.85 -9.10 -1.28
C ILE A 45 -8.65 -9.88 0.02
N SER A 46 -9.70 -10.03 0.81
CA SER A 46 -9.70 -10.72 2.10
C SER A 46 -11.14 -11.09 2.47
N ASP A 47 -11.34 -12.12 3.28
CA ASP A 47 -12.69 -12.55 3.67
C ASP A 47 -13.29 -11.55 4.66
N SER A 48 -12.47 -11.01 5.58
CA SER A 48 -12.89 -9.97 6.52
C SER A 48 -13.29 -8.68 5.79
N PHE A 49 -12.62 -8.30 4.70
CA PHE A 49 -13.04 -7.16 3.88
C PHE A 49 -14.46 -7.34 3.34
N ALA A 50 -14.83 -8.57 2.93
CA ALA A 50 -16.16 -8.83 2.38
C ALA A 50 -17.24 -8.73 3.47
N ASP A 51 -16.95 -9.24 4.67
CA ASP A 51 -17.83 -9.13 5.84
C ASP A 51 -17.96 -7.67 6.30
N ASP A 52 -16.82 -6.96 6.45
CA ASP A 52 -16.75 -5.55 6.85
C ASP A 52 -17.49 -4.66 5.84
N MET A 53 -17.42 -4.95 4.53
CA MET A 53 -18.17 -4.23 3.49
C MET A 53 -19.70 -4.37 3.63
N LEU A 54 -20.19 -5.49 4.15
CA LEU A 54 -21.60 -5.72 4.41
C LEU A 54 -22.07 -5.04 5.71
N ASN A 55 -21.14 -4.72 6.60
CA ASN A 55 -21.38 -4.04 7.87
C ASN A 55 -21.09 -2.54 7.72
N LEU A 56 -22.11 -1.79 7.25
CA LEU A 56 -22.07 -0.39 6.81
C LEU A 56 -21.57 0.69 7.82
N ASP A 57 -21.17 0.30 9.03
CA ASP A 57 -20.90 1.23 10.14
C ASP A 57 -19.41 1.46 10.45
N GLU A 58 -18.47 0.78 9.76
CA GLU A 58 -17.03 0.88 10.05
C GLU A 58 -16.27 1.90 9.17
N ASP A 59 -15.16 2.45 9.69
CA ASP A 59 -14.25 3.31 8.90
C ASP A 59 -13.59 2.48 7.80
N ILE A 60 -13.39 3.08 6.62
CA ILE A 60 -12.71 2.42 5.49
C ILE A 60 -11.36 1.84 5.93
N SER A 61 -10.65 2.47 6.88
CA SER A 61 -9.36 1.98 7.38
C SER A 61 -9.45 0.65 8.11
N GLU A 62 -10.57 0.38 8.81
CA GLU A 62 -10.81 -0.91 9.48
C GLU A 62 -11.06 -2.02 8.45
N MET A 63 -11.86 -1.72 7.43
CA MET A 63 -12.16 -2.64 6.33
C MET A 63 -10.89 -3.05 5.54
N ILE A 64 -9.85 -2.22 5.53
CA ILE A 64 -8.60 -2.48 4.78
C ILE A 64 -7.38 -2.76 5.69
N LYS A 65 -7.61 -3.15 6.94
CA LYS A 65 -6.54 -3.42 7.94
C LYS A 65 -5.51 -4.47 7.49
N ASP A 66 -5.88 -5.38 6.60
CA ASP A 66 -4.96 -6.37 6.02
C ASP A 66 -4.07 -5.79 4.92
N ALA A 67 -4.50 -4.67 4.30
CA ALA A 67 -3.74 -3.98 3.27
C ALA A 67 -2.82 -2.91 3.87
N VAL A 68 -3.27 -2.22 4.93
CA VAL A 68 -2.53 -1.14 5.57
C VAL A 68 -2.60 -1.17 7.08
N ARG A 69 -1.54 -0.66 7.72
CA ARG A 69 -1.48 -0.45 9.15
C ARG A 69 -1.26 1.04 9.44
N PRO A 70 -2.03 1.66 10.35
CA PRO A 70 -1.73 3.02 10.78
C PRO A 70 -0.37 3.04 11.47
N CYS A 71 0.47 4.02 11.14
CA CYS A 71 1.75 4.18 11.81
C CYS A 71 1.62 4.95 13.12
N ASP A 72 2.40 4.54 14.11
CA ASP A 72 2.58 5.33 15.34
C ASP A 72 3.21 6.69 15.06
N LYS A 73 2.96 7.63 15.99
CA LYS A 73 3.59 8.94 15.98
C LYS A 73 5.09 8.83 16.23
N SER A 74 5.85 9.74 15.64
CA SER A 74 7.27 9.84 15.89
C SER A 74 7.53 10.42 17.28
N SER A 75 8.59 9.96 17.94
CA SER A 75 9.14 10.61 19.14
C SER A 75 10.06 11.79 18.80
N LEU A 76 10.44 11.94 17.54
CA LEU A 76 11.33 12.96 17.01
C LEU A 76 10.56 14.11 16.35
N ASN A 77 11.25 15.23 16.20
CA ASN A 77 10.80 16.43 15.50
C ASN A 77 11.74 16.73 14.32
N LEU A 78 11.28 17.58 13.37
CA LEU A 78 12.10 17.95 12.21
C LEU A 78 13.47 18.58 12.59
N LYS A 79 13.57 19.20 13.76
CA LYS A 79 14.83 19.77 14.28
C LYS A 79 15.89 18.72 14.61
N ASP A 80 15.47 17.49 14.94
CA ASP A 80 16.40 16.38 15.24
C ASP A 80 17.11 15.88 13.97
N TYR A 81 16.68 16.34 12.79
CA TYR A 81 17.23 16.01 11.48
C TYR A 81 18.05 17.16 10.86
N GLU A 82 18.68 18.00 11.68
CA GLU A 82 19.48 19.17 11.22
C GLU A 82 20.54 18.80 10.16
N HIS A 83 21.13 17.62 10.27
CA HIS A 83 22.13 17.08 9.34
C HIS A 83 21.62 16.88 7.90
N ILE A 84 20.30 16.77 7.69
CA ILE A 84 19.63 16.69 6.37
C ILE A 84 18.63 17.85 6.17
N SER A 85 18.80 18.96 6.90
CA SER A 85 17.93 20.15 6.82
C SER A 85 17.68 20.62 5.39
N LYS A 86 18.71 20.59 4.53
CA LYS A 86 18.59 20.96 3.11
C LYS A 86 17.56 20.12 2.35
N ASP A 87 17.48 18.83 2.61
CA ASP A 87 16.52 17.93 1.96
C ASP A 87 15.12 18.16 2.53
N ILE A 88 15.01 18.36 3.85
CA ILE A 88 13.74 18.67 4.53
C ILE A 88 13.16 20.00 4.02
N ASP A 89 13.99 21.01 3.82
CA ASP A 89 13.60 22.33 3.31
C ASP A 89 13.04 22.28 1.88
N ILE A 90 13.32 21.20 1.13
CA ILE A 90 12.76 20.93 -0.20
C ILE A 90 11.50 20.07 -0.08
N VAL A 91 11.58 18.97 0.66
CA VAL A 91 10.49 17.97 0.76
C VAL A 91 9.25 18.54 1.45
N MET A 92 9.42 19.32 2.52
CA MET A 92 8.29 19.83 3.30
C MET A 92 7.40 20.80 2.50
N PRO A 93 7.91 21.84 1.84
CA PRO A 93 7.09 22.70 1.00
C PRO A 93 6.47 21.95 -0.19
N TYR A 94 7.22 21.02 -0.80
CA TYR A 94 6.72 20.21 -1.91
C TYR A 94 5.52 19.36 -1.51
N LEU A 95 5.63 18.59 -0.42
CA LEU A 95 4.54 17.77 0.11
C LEU A 95 3.35 18.61 0.55
N LYS A 96 3.60 19.74 1.22
CA LYS A 96 2.53 20.64 1.65
C LYS A 96 1.74 21.17 0.45
N ASN A 97 2.43 21.67 -0.58
CA ASN A 97 1.78 22.13 -1.80
C ASN A 97 1.04 21.00 -2.52
N ALA A 98 1.62 19.80 -2.60
CA ALA A 98 0.97 18.63 -3.18
C ALA A 98 -0.35 18.27 -2.48
N ILE A 99 -0.37 18.30 -1.14
CA ILE A 99 -1.57 18.04 -0.35
C ILE A 99 -2.62 19.14 -0.56
N GLU A 100 -2.21 20.42 -0.51
CA GLU A 100 -3.11 21.57 -0.69
C GLU A 100 -3.75 21.62 -2.09
N THR A 101 -2.98 21.27 -3.12
CA THR A 101 -3.42 21.27 -4.52
C THR A 101 -4.05 19.95 -4.98
N LYS A 102 -4.05 18.92 -4.12
CA LYS A 102 -4.43 17.54 -4.47
C LYS A 102 -3.70 17.04 -5.71
N ALA A 103 -2.39 17.31 -5.78
CA ALA A 103 -1.55 16.89 -6.89
C ALA A 103 -1.51 15.36 -7.00
N GLU A 104 -1.68 14.84 -8.21
CA GLU A 104 -1.61 13.41 -8.49
C GLU A 104 -0.16 12.97 -8.79
N GLY A 105 0.16 11.70 -8.51
CA GLY A 105 1.46 11.12 -8.88
C GLY A 105 2.64 11.52 -7.99
N VAL A 106 2.39 12.01 -6.78
CA VAL A 106 3.41 12.48 -5.84
C VAL A 106 4.04 11.30 -5.10
N ASN A 107 5.31 10.99 -5.40
CA ASN A 107 6.06 9.90 -4.79
C ASN A 107 7.44 10.39 -4.36
N ILE A 108 7.88 10.02 -3.15
CA ILE A 108 9.19 10.36 -2.60
C ILE A 108 9.88 9.08 -2.14
N LEU A 109 11.13 8.90 -2.57
CA LEU A 109 11.96 7.77 -2.17
C LEU A 109 13.04 8.25 -1.19
N PHE A 110 12.96 7.77 0.05
CA PHE A 110 14.03 7.93 1.03
C PHE A 110 14.99 6.74 0.94
N TYR A 111 16.27 6.99 0.65
CA TYR A 111 17.30 5.95 0.54
C TYR A 111 18.50 6.24 1.44
N GLY A 112 19.25 5.20 1.78
CA GLY A 112 20.42 5.30 2.65
C GLY A 112 20.75 3.95 3.31
N LEU A 113 21.78 3.89 4.13
CA LEU A 113 22.17 2.68 4.86
C LEU A 113 21.06 2.19 5.81
N PRO A 114 20.97 0.88 6.12
CA PRO A 114 20.04 0.38 7.12
C PRO A 114 20.31 1.05 8.48
N GLY A 115 19.24 1.34 9.22
CA GLY A 115 19.34 2.00 10.53
C GLY A 115 19.51 3.53 10.51
N THR A 116 19.50 4.19 9.35
CA THR A 116 19.60 5.67 9.26
C THR A 116 18.30 6.42 9.60
N GLY A 117 17.31 5.76 10.19
CA GLY A 117 16.06 6.40 10.64
C GLY A 117 15.11 6.85 9.54
N LYS A 118 15.12 6.22 8.35
CA LYS A 118 14.22 6.56 7.22
C LYS A 118 12.74 6.46 7.61
N THR A 119 12.33 5.32 8.17
CA THR A 119 10.97 5.08 8.66
C THR A 119 10.56 6.12 9.70
N GLU A 120 11.49 6.45 10.61
CA GLU A 120 11.24 7.45 11.65
C GLU A 120 11.08 8.85 11.06
N LEU A 121 11.89 9.22 10.05
CA LEU A 121 11.79 10.50 9.34
C LEU A 121 10.42 10.64 8.65
N VAL A 122 9.92 9.58 8.02
CA VAL A 122 8.59 9.58 7.38
C VAL A 122 7.49 9.82 8.41
N LYS A 123 7.57 9.19 9.59
CA LYS A 123 6.65 9.44 10.72
C LYS A 123 6.73 10.90 11.19
N THR A 124 7.94 11.44 11.35
CA THR A 124 8.16 12.85 11.74
C THR A 124 7.56 13.82 10.72
N ILE A 125 7.77 13.57 9.42
CA ILE A 125 7.21 14.39 8.32
C ILE A 125 5.67 14.35 8.36
N SER A 126 5.07 13.16 8.51
CA SER A 126 3.61 13.03 8.58
C SER A 126 3.02 13.81 9.76
N GLN A 127 3.68 13.75 10.92
CA GLN A 127 3.29 14.49 12.11
C GLN A 127 3.38 16.00 11.90
N ALA A 128 4.47 16.49 11.27
CA ALA A 128 4.64 17.90 10.94
C ALA A 128 3.59 18.41 9.94
N LEU A 129 3.21 17.57 8.97
CA LEU A 129 2.16 17.84 7.98
C LEU A 129 0.74 17.61 8.52
N LYS A 130 0.58 17.12 9.77
CA LYS A 130 -0.72 16.75 10.37
C LYS A 130 -1.55 15.82 9.49
N THR A 131 -0.88 14.90 8.82
CA THR A 131 -1.48 13.95 7.88
C THR A 131 -1.44 12.55 8.49
N LYS A 132 -2.45 11.70 8.22
CA LYS A 132 -2.41 10.29 8.67
C LYS A 132 -1.36 9.53 7.85
N LEU A 133 -0.57 8.69 8.51
CA LEU A 133 0.40 7.81 7.85
C LEU A 133 -0.07 6.36 7.95
N PHE A 134 -0.11 5.70 6.80
CA PHE A 134 -0.37 4.27 6.69
C PHE A 134 0.83 3.57 6.08
N GLU A 135 1.18 2.41 6.62
CA GLU A 135 2.19 1.51 6.05
C GLU A 135 1.51 0.36 5.32
N ILE A 136 2.06 -0.07 4.19
CA ILE A 136 1.61 -1.30 3.52
C ILE A 136 1.95 -2.52 4.36
N SER A 137 0.93 -3.33 4.66
CA SER A 137 1.08 -4.54 5.46
C SER A 137 2.11 -5.49 4.84
N TYR A 138 2.84 -6.19 5.70
CA TYR A 138 3.76 -7.28 5.34
C TYR A 138 3.18 -8.65 5.72
N ALA A 139 1.97 -8.71 6.28
CA ALA A 139 1.26 -9.94 6.59
C ALA A 139 -0.21 -9.91 6.15
N ASN A 140 -0.78 -11.09 5.91
CA ASN A 140 -2.21 -11.28 5.61
C ASN A 140 -3.05 -11.44 6.88
N GLU A 141 -4.34 -11.76 6.73
CA GLU A 141 -5.30 -12.04 7.80
C GLU A 141 -4.83 -13.14 8.78
N ASP A 142 -4.14 -14.15 8.26
CA ASP A 142 -3.59 -15.27 9.03
C ASP A 142 -2.24 -14.94 9.69
N ASN A 143 -1.81 -13.67 9.62
CA ASN A 143 -0.52 -13.16 10.09
C ASN A 143 0.70 -13.85 9.44
N GLU A 144 0.51 -14.41 8.23
CA GLU A 144 1.57 -14.97 7.40
C GLU A 144 2.22 -13.87 6.55
N SER A 145 3.54 -13.94 6.37
CA SER A 145 4.26 -12.99 5.53
C SER A 145 3.77 -12.99 4.09
N ILE A 146 3.54 -11.81 3.52
CA ILE A 146 3.11 -11.68 2.13
C ILE A 146 4.28 -11.35 1.19
N ASP A 147 4.24 -11.94 -0.01
CA ASP A 147 5.26 -11.68 -1.04
C ASP A 147 5.11 -10.31 -1.71
N GLY A 148 6.09 -9.91 -2.53
CA GLY A 148 6.07 -8.61 -3.22
C GLY A 148 4.85 -8.39 -4.14
N HIS A 149 4.28 -9.42 -4.74
CA HIS A 149 3.09 -9.29 -5.57
C HIS A 149 1.83 -9.05 -4.72
N GLN A 150 1.74 -9.71 -3.57
CA GLN A 150 0.68 -9.48 -2.59
C GLN A 150 0.81 -8.09 -1.95
N ARG A 151 2.02 -7.65 -1.62
CA ARG A 151 2.28 -6.27 -1.13
C ARG A 151 1.89 -5.22 -2.16
N LEU A 152 2.17 -5.45 -3.45
CA LEU A 152 1.74 -4.56 -4.53
C LEU A 152 0.20 -4.51 -4.65
N LYS A 153 -0.50 -5.63 -4.42
CA LYS A 153 -1.96 -5.63 -4.37
C LYS A 153 -2.49 -4.81 -3.21
N ALA A 154 -1.95 -5.03 -2.00
CA ALA A 154 -2.28 -4.22 -0.83
C ALA A 154 -2.08 -2.72 -1.09
N PHE A 155 -0.96 -2.35 -1.73
CA PHE A 155 -0.70 -0.97 -2.15
C PHE A 155 -1.73 -0.41 -3.14
N LYS A 156 -2.23 -1.20 -4.08
CA LYS A 156 -3.28 -0.78 -5.02
C LYS A 156 -4.63 -0.63 -4.35
N VAL A 157 -4.97 -1.54 -3.44
CA VAL A 157 -6.20 -1.49 -2.64
C VAL A 157 -6.19 -0.23 -1.78
N ALA A 158 -5.10 0.01 -1.06
CA ALA A 158 -4.92 1.19 -0.21
C ALA A 158 -5.10 2.49 -1.01
N GLN A 159 -4.43 2.62 -2.15
CA GLN A 159 -4.59 3.78 -3.02
C GLN A 159 -6.04 3.97 -3.49
N ALA A 160 -6.71 2.90 -3.87
CA ALA A 160 -8.07 2.98 -4.41
C ALA A 160 -9.12 3.36 -3.33
N LEU A 161 -8.94 2.89 -2.10
CA LEU A 161 -9.92 3.07 -1.03
C LEU A 161 -9.62 4.30 -0.16
N LEU A 162 -8.36 4.72 -0.08
CA LEU A 162 -7.95 5.92 0.66
C LEU A 162 -7.81 7.17 -0.24
N SER A 163 -8.10 7.08 -1.55
CA SER A 163 -7.88 8.19 -2.51
C SER A 163 -8.57 9.50 -2.15
N ASN A 164 -9.69 9.42 -1.42
CA ASN A 164 -10.48 10.60 -1.04
C ASN A 164 -10.04 11.20 0.30
N GLN A 165 -9.04 10.62 0.96
CA GLN A 165 -8.50 11.10 2.22
C GLN A 165 -7.13 11.78 1.99
N ASN A 166 -6.84 12.82 2.77
CA ASN A 166 -5.49 13.39 2.83
C ASN A 166 -4.63 12.50 3.73
N ILE A 167 -3.91 11.57 3.13
CA ILE A 167 -3.06 10.59 3.82
C ILE A 167 -1.68 10.49 3.16
N LEU A 168 -0.70 10.00 3.91
CA LEU A 168 0.56 9.51 3.39
C LEU A 168 0.56 7.99 3.44
N LEU A 169 1.06 7.36 2.37
CA LEU A 169 1.18 5.91 2.25
C LEU A 169 2.67 5.56 2.16
N MET A 170 3.16 4.78 3.13
CA MET A 170 4.53 4.32 3.23
C MET A 170 4.64 2.89 2.74
N TYR A 171 5.57 2.66 1.82
CA TYR A 171 5.97 1.33 1.37
C TYR A 171 7.39 1.07 1.89
N ASP A 172 7.52 0.39 3.03
CA ASP A 172 8.83 0.14 3.65
C ASP A 172 9.38 -1.24 3.25
N GLU A 173 10.67 -1.34 2.93
CA GLU A 173 11.33 -2.63 2.65
C GLU A 173 11.78 -3.27 3.97
N ALA A 174 10.82 -3.65 4.81
CA ALA A 174 11.06 -4.50 5.97
C ALA A 174 11.44 -5.94 5.55
#